data_AF-F4G1Y1-F1
#
_entry.id   AF-F4G1Y1-F1
#
_cell.length_a   1.000
_cell.length_b   1.000
_cell.length_c   1.000
_cell.angle_alpha   90.00
_cell.angle_beta   90.00
_cell.angle_gamma   90.00
#
_symmetry.space_group_name_H-M   'P 1'
#
loop_
_entity.id
_entity.type
_entity.pdbx_description
1 polymer ?
#
loop_
_entity_poly.entity_id
_entity_poly.type
_entity_poly.pdbx_seq_one_letter_code
_entity_poly.pdbx_strand_id
1 'polypeptide(L)'
;MIEKVGNLELEIEAIIEIDGNEYKVVNVPSADEYKGFPPSWEFVKSNMLSWRPYFKGKMIEFNGQQIPSIGQYLLNVDEEMYKFIMDIYLMFKVNKPSIETNISVVISKQIDELERERGRTLSENERTQLYLRYAVEAAILKDIGLIN
;
A
#
# COMPACT_ATOMS: atom_id res chain seq x y z
N MET A 1 -10.60 13.36 -13.81
CA MET A 1 -10.54 12.50 -15.03
C MET A 1 -10.27 11.08 -14.54
N ILE A 2 -10.97 10.03 -15.00
CA ILE A 2 -10.75 8.67 -14.49
C ILE A 2 -9.91 7.87 -15.48
N GLU A 3 -8.86 7.19 -15.00
CA GLU A 3 -8.00 6.32 -15.81
C GLU A 3 -7.80 4.96 -15.15
N LYS A 4 -7.58 3.95 -15.99
CA LYS A 4 -7.28 2.59 -15.53
C LYS A 4 -5.81 2.48 -15.13
N VAL A 5 -5.55 2.28 -13.85
CA VAL A 5 -4.21 2.05 -13.27
C VAL A 5 -4.16 0.61 -12.75
N GLY A 6 -3.48 -0.26 -13.49
CA GLY A 6 -3.51 -1.70 -13.23
C GLY A 6 -4.92 -2.27 -13.39
N ASN A 7 -5.48 -2.80 -12.31
CA ASN A 7 -6.84 -3.35 -12.25
C ASN A 7 -7.88 -2.37 -11.69
N LEU A 8 -7.48 -1.17 -11.25
CA LEU A 8 -8.38 -0.17 -10.68
C LEU A 8 -8.65 0.98 -11.66
N GLU A 9 -9.81 1.61 -11.50
CA GLU A 9 -10.13 2.89 -12.11
C GLU A 9 -9.91 3.98 -11.07
N LEU A 10 -8.94 4.86 -11.30
CA LEU A 10 -8.51 5.89 -10.36
C LEU A 10 -8.73 7.28 -10.95
N GLU A 11 -9.07 8.23 -10.09
CA GLU A 11 -9.19 9.63 -10.47
C GLU A 11 -7.82 10.31 -10.53
N ILE A 12 -7.56 10.98 -11.65
CA ILE A 12 -6.45 11.92 -11.83
C ILE A 12 -6.86 13.26 -11.25
N GLU A 13 -6.10 13.70 -10.27
CA GLU A 13 -6.26 15.02 -9.64
C GLU A 13 -5.48 16.10 -10.37
N ALA A 14 -4.26 15.78 -10.81
CA ALA A 14 -3.34 16.74 -11.39
C ALA A 14 -2.34 16.07 -12.34
N ILE A 15 -1.71 16.89 -13.15
CA ILE A 15 -0.54 16.52 -13.96
C ILE A 15 0.58 17.46 -13.54
N ILE A 16 1.73 16.91 -13.15
CA ILE A 16 2.88 17.67 -12.66
C ILE A 16 4.15 17.23 -13.38
N GLU A 17 5.10 18.16 -13.54
CA GLU A 17 6.40 17.88 -14.10
C GLU A 17 7.44 17.77 -12.97
N ILE A 18 8.19 16.66 -12.96
CA ILE A 18 9.31 16.42 -12.04
C ILE A 18 10.52 15.98 -12.87
N ASP A 19 11.61 16.73 -12.78
CA ASP A 19 12.87 16.47 -13.50
C ASP A 19 12.66 16.24 -15.02
N GLY A 20 11.80 17.04 -15.65
CA GLY A 20 11.49 16.95 -17.07
C GLY A 20 10.61 15.76 -17.47
N ASN A 21 10.06 15.02 -16.51
CA ASN A 21 9.09 13.95 -16.75
C ASN A 21 7.70 14.39 -16.27
N GLU A 22 6.70 14.18 -17.12
CA GLU A 22 5.30 14.41 -16.77
C GLU A 22 4.76 13.22 -15.98
N TYR A 23 4.13 13.52 -14.84
CA TYR A 23 3.48 12.56 -13.97
C TYR A 23 2.01 12.93 -13.75
N LYS A 24 1.14 11.93 -13.77
CA LYS A 24 -0.27 12.05 -13.38
C LYS A 24 -0.39 11.70 -11.91
N VAL A 25 -0.90 12.63 -11.10
CA VAL A 25 -1.22 12.41 -9.70
C VAL A 25 -2.57 11.72 -9.63
N VAL A 26 -2.60 10.50 -9.08
CA VAL A 26 -3.82 9.68 -8.97
C VAL A 26 -4.18 9.44 -7.52
N ASN A 27 -5.45 9.59 -7.18
CA ASN A 27 -5.97 9.23 -5.87
C ASN A 27 -6.12 7.72 -5.74
N VAL A 28 -5.39 7.15 -4.80
CA VAL A 28 -5.51 5.75 -4.43
C VAL A 28 -6.37 5.69 -3.15
N PRO A 29 -7.53 5.04 -3.19
CA PRO A 29 -8.41 4.95 -2.03
C PRO A 29 -7.78 4.14 -0.91
N SER A 30 -8.10 4.50 0.34
CA SER A 30 -7.80 3.66 1.50
C SER A 30 -8.76 2.47 1.60
N ALA A 31 -8.49 1.54 2.51
CA ALA A 31 -9.42 0.43 2.78
C ALA A 31 -10.78 0.91 3.32
N ASP A 32 -10.83 2.06 3.99
CA ASP A 32 -12.06 2.64 4.53
C ASP A 32 -12.88 3.36 3.44
N GLU A 33 -12.22 3.84 2.38
CA GLU A 33 -12.83 4.52 1.24
C GLU A 33 -13.25 3.55 0.12
N TYR A 34 -12.56 2.41 -0.01
CA TYR A 34 -12.83 1.44 -1.04
C TYR A 34 -14.17 0.73 -0.80
N LYS A 35 -15.12 0.93 -1.72
CA LYS A 35 -16.45 0.28 -1.62
C LYS A 35 -16.35 -1.18 -2.02
N GLY A 36 -16.40 -2.07 -1.02
CA GLY A 36 -16.38 -3.52 -1.20
C GLY A 36 -14.96 -4.09 -1.13
N PHE A 37 -14.71 -5.17 -1.87
CA PHE A 37 -13.41 -5.82 -1.88
C PHE A 37 -12.68 -5.55 -3.21
N PRO A 38 -11.39 -5.18 -3.19
CA PRO A 38 -10.60 -4.99 -4.40
C PRO A 38 -10.52 -6.28 -5.25
N PRO A 39 -10.31 -6.20 -6.56
CA PRO A 39 -10.20 -7.36 -7.45
C PRO A 39 -9.25 -8.46 -6.94
N SER A 40 -8.14 -8.09 -6.32
CA SER A 40 -7.14 -9.01 -5.78
C SER A 40 -7.44 -9.55 -4.38
N TRP A 41 -8.62 -9.26 -3.80
CA TRP A 41 -8.96 -9.65 -2.42
C TRP A 41 -8.80 -11.15 -2.15
N GLU A 42 -9.38 -12.02 -2.98
CA GLU A 42 -9.32 -13.47 -2.75
C GLU A 42 -7.88 -14.02 -2.83
N PHE A 43 -7.02 -13.38 -3.64
CA PHE A 43 -5.60 -13.69 -3.65
C PHE A 43 -4.96 -13.34 -2.30
N VAL A 44 -5.16 -12.11 -1.81
CA VAL A 44 -4.54 -11.67 -0.55
C VAL A 44 -5.03 -12.54 0.61
N LYS A 45 -6.34 -12.73 0.72
CA LYS A 45 -6.97 -13.57 1.74
C LYS A 45 -6.40 -14.99 1.78
N SER A 46 -6.12 -15.59 0.63
CA SER A 46 -5.61 -16.97 0.55
C SER A 46 -4.09 -17.08 0.70
N ASN A 47 -3.35 -15.98 0.50
CA ASN A 47 -1.89 -16.01 0.44
C ASN A 47 -1.21 -15.12 1.49
N MET A 48 -1.94 -14.40 2.35
CA MET A 48 -1.34 -13.41 3.26
C MET A 48 -0.18 -13.96 4.12
N LEU A 49 -0.25 -15.23 4.52
CA LEU A 49 0.77 -15.89 5.36
C LEU A 49 1.97 -16.45 4.59
N SER A 50 1.95 -16.42 3.26
CA SER A 50 2.99 -16.99 2.39
C SER A 50 3.43 -16.05 1.26
N TRP A 51 2.64 -15.02 0.97
CA TRP A 51 2.88 -14.06 -0.09
C TRP A 51 4.01 -13.14 0.31
N ARG A 52 5.07 -13.20 -0.50
CA ARG A 52 6.20 -12.29 -0.45
C ARG A 52 6.02 -11.20 -1.49
N PRO A 53 5.70 -9.96 -1.07
CA PRO A 53 5.57 -8.83 -1.98
C PRO A 53 6.89 -8.53 -2.68
N TYR A 54 6.80 -8.21 -3.96
CA TYR A 54 7.86 -7.55 -4.71
C TYR A 54 7.44 -6.12 -5.04
N PHE A 55 8.18 -5.14 -4.52
CA PHE A 55 7.92 -3.73 -4.77
C PHE A 55 8.36 -3.33 -6.20
N LYS A 56 7.38 -3.13 -7.07
CA LYS A 56 7.54 -2.81 -8.50
C LYS A 56 7.66 -1.31 -8.75
N GLY A 57 7.08 -0.49 -7.88
CA GLY A 57 7.12 0.97 -8.00
C GLY A 57 8.48 1.59 -7.70
N LYS A 58 8.50 2.93 -7.71
CA LYS A 58 9.62 3.76 -7.26
C LYS A 58 9.15 4.70 -6.16
N MET A 59 10.12 5.24 -5.41
CA MET A 59 9.90 6.38 -4.52
C MET A 59 10.54 7.59 -5.21
N ILE A 60 9.72 8.56 -5.62
CA ILE A 60 10.16 9.80 -6.28
C ILE A 60 10.31 10.87 -5.22
N GLU A 61 11.44 11.56 -5.20
CA GLU A 61 11.64 12.67 -4.27
C GLU A 61 11.07 13.95 -4.87
N PHE A 62 10.17 14.59 -4.13
CA PHE A 62 9.52 15.83 -4.53
C PHE A 62 9.30 16.71 -3.30
N ASN A 63 9.82 17.94 -3.32
CA ASN A 63 9.76 18.89 -2.20
C ASN A 63 10.24 18.30 -0.86
N GLY A 64 11.26 17.45 -0.88
CA GLY A 64 11.82 16.80 0.31
C GLY A 64 10.99 15.65 0.88
N GLN A 65 9.93 15.23 0.17
CA GLN A 65 9.13 14.05 0.50
C GLN A 65 9.30 12.97 -0.56
N GLN A 66 9.32 11.69 -0.14
CA GLN A 66 9.29 10.57 -1.06
C GLN A 66 7.85 10.18 -1.37
N ILE A 67 7.47 10.21 -2.64
CA ILE A 67 6.14 9.88 -3.13
C ILE A 67 6.18 8.54 -3.89
N PRO A 68 5.33 7.56 -3.55
CA PRO A 68 5.31 6.30 -4.28
C PRO A 68 4.77 6.50 -5.70
N SER A 69 5.38 5.82 -6.66
CA SER A 69 5.05 5.95 -8.08
C SER A 69 5.07 4.63 -8.84
N ILE A 70 4.25 4.54 -9.88
CA ILE A 70 4.18 3.41 -10.81
C ILE A 70 4.14 3.96 -12.23
N GLY A 71 5.21 3.73 -13.01
CA GLY A 71 5.32 4.31 -14.34
C GLY A 71 5.27 5.84 -14.28
N GLN A 72 4.29 6.45 -14.94
CA GLN A 72 4.05 7.90 -14.93
C GLN A 72 2.96 8.32 -13.92
N TYR A 73 2.55 7.43 -13.01
CA TYR A 73 1.57 7.76 -11.97
C TYR A 73 2.26 8.03 -10.64
N LEU A 74 1.97 9.17 -10.04
CA LEU A 74 2.28 9.47 -8.64
C LEU A 74 1.06 9.14 -7.80
N LEU A 75 1.24 8.34 -6.76
CA LEU A 75 0.14 7.86 -5.94
C LEU A 75 -0.10 8.86 -4.80
N ASN A 76 -1.22 9.55 -4.85
CA ASN A 76 -1.75 10.30 -3.72
C ASN A 76 -2.50 9.32 -2.81
N VAL A 77 -2.03 9.18 -1.57
CA VAL A 77 -2.51 8.23 -0.56
C VAL A 77 -2.62 8.96 0.78
N ASP A 78 -3.47 8.47 1.67
CA ASP A 78 -3.50 8.95 3.04
C ASP A 78 -2.23 8.56 3.82
N GLU A 79 -2.10 9.11 5.03
CA GLU A 79 -0.92 8.92 5.88
C GLU A 79 -0.71 7.45 6.30
N GLU A 80 -1.79 6.71 6.55
CA GLU A 80 -1.72 5.32 7.02
C GLU A 80 -1.29 4.38 5.89
N MET A 81 -1.92 4.51 4.72
CA MET A 81 -1.54 3.80 3.51
C MET A 81 -0.10 4.15 3.11
N TYR A 82 0.31 5.41 3.24
CA TYR A 82 1.69 5.82 3.00
C TYR A 82 2.68 5.12 3.93
N LYS A 83 2.40 5.07 5.24
CA LYS A 83 3.22 4.34 6.22
C LYS A 83 3.32 2.87 5.86
N PHE A 84 2.20 2.25 5.49
CA PHE A 84 2.18 0.85 5.09
C PHE A 84 3.01 0.59 3.83
N ILE A 85 2.88 1.43 2.80
CA ILE A 85 3.71 1.40 1.58
C ILE A 85 5.20 1.50 1.93
N MET A 86 5.56 2.45 2.80
CA MET A 86 6.95 2.65 3.23
C MET A 86 7.52 1.45 3.96
N ASP A 87 6.74 0.84 4.86
CA ASP A 87 7.15 -0.36 5.58
C ASP A 87 7.35 -1.55 4.62
N ILE A 88 6.47 -1.72 3.62
CA ILE A 88 6.64 -2.73 2.56
C ILE A 88 7.90 -2.43 1.73
N TYR A 89 8.10 -1.17 1.33
CA TYR A 89 9.26 -0.74 0.55
C TYR A 89 10.56 -1.02 1.30
N LEU A 90 10.68 -0.55 2.54
CA LEU A 90 11.85 -0.74 3.38
C LEU A 90 12.10 -2.23 3.63
N MET A 91 11.07 -2.98 3.98
CA MET A 91 11.21 -4.41 4.25
C MET A 91 11.63 -5.17 2.98
N PHE A 92 10.85 -5.11 1.90
CA PHE A 92 11.01 -6.00 0.76
C PHE A 92 11.95 -5.48 -0.35
N LYS A 93 12.06 -4.17 -0.54
CA LYS A 93 12.92 -3.58 -1.58
C LYS A 93 14.32 -3.26 -1.06
N VAL A 94 14.41 -2.58 0.07
CA VAL A 94 15.67 -2.09 0.65
C VAL A 94 16.37 -3.21 1.42
N ASN A 95 15.71 -3.77 2.43
CA ASN A 95 16.33 -4.74 3.33
C ASN A 95 16.44 -6.15 2.75
N LYS A 96 15.59 -6.51 1.77
CA LYS A 96 15.59 -7.81 1.07
C LYS A 96 15.63 -8.99 2.07
N PRO A 97 14.52 -9.26 2.76
CA PRO A 97 14.51 -10.08 3.95
C PRO A 97 14.66 -11.57 3.59
N SER A 98 14.75 -12.42 4.62
CA SER A 98 14.80 -13.87 4.45
C SER A 98 13.55 -14.40 3.73
N ILE A 99 13.63 -15.65 3.24
CA ILE A 99 12.53 -16.28 2.49
C ILE A 99 11.25 -16.46 3.30
N GLU A 100 11.35 -16.49 4.62
CA GLU A 100 10.22 -16.69 5.55
C GLU A 100 9.42 -15.39 5.77
N THR A 101 9.96 -14.24 5.40
CA THR A 101 9.29 -12.95 5.57
C THR A 101 8.25 -12.74 4.48
N ASN A 102 7.00 -12.54 4.90
CA ASN A 102 5.82 -12.36 4.05
C ASN A 102 5.01 -11.13 4.49
N ILE A 103 3.98 -10.76 3.72
CA ILE A 103 3.21 -9.53 3.97
C ILE A 103 2.58 -9.48 5.38
N SER A 104 2.20 -10.63 5.97
CA SER A 104 1.59 -10.66 7.30
C SER A 104 2.53 -10.14 8.41
N VAL A 105 3.85 -10.21 8.20
CA VAL A 105 4.84 -9.64 9.14
C VAL A 105 4.76 -8.12 9.16
N VAL A 106 4.60 -7.49 7.99
CA VAL A 106 4.41 -6.03 7.90
C VAL A 106 3.10 -5.63 8.54
N ILE A 107 2.01 -6.36 8.24
CA ILE A 107 0.69 -6.08 8.81
C ILE A 107 0.71 -6.21 10.35
N SER A 108 1.35 -7.27 10.86
CA SER A 108 1.49 -7.46 12.31
C SER A 108 2.23 -6.28 12.95
N LYS A 109 3.33 -5.84 12.33
CA LYS A 109 4.12 -4.69 12.81
C LYS A 109 3.28 -3.41 12.87
N GLN A 110 2.49 -3.13 11.84
CA GLN A 110 1.58 -1.98 11.82
C GLN A 110 0.53 -2.04 12.94
N ILE A 111 -0.06 -3.20 13.19
CA ILE A 111 -1.02 -3.41 14.29
C ILE A 111 -0.35 -3.21 15.65
N ASP A 112 0.86 -3.74 15.84
CA ASP A 112 1.59 -3.61 17.09
C ASP A 112 2.07 -2.16 17.33
N GLU A 113 2.37 -1.40 16.27
CA GLU A 113 2.63 0.05 16.34
C GLU A 113 1.39 0.82 16.81
N LEU A 114 0.20 0.50 16.28
CA LEU A 114 -1.07 1.09 16.74
C LEU A 114 -1.36 0.79 18.22
N GLU A 115 -1.03 -0.42 18.71
CA GLU A 115 -1.14 -0.75 20.14
C GLU A 115 -0.23 0.13 21.00
N ARG A 116 1.00 0.36 20.56
CA ARG A 116 1.97 1.22 21.25
C ARG A 116 1.50 2.67 21.28
N GLU A 117 1.03 3.20 20.16
CA GLU A 117 0.51 4.57 20.05
C GLU A 117 -0.71 4.78 20.95
N ARG A 118 -1.59 3.78 21.04
CA ARG A 118 -2.78 3.82 21.90
C ARG A 118 -2.49 3.53 23.37
N GLY A 119 -1.28 3.08 23.71
CA GLY A 119 -0.89 2.70 25.06
C GLY A 119 -1.68 1.52 25.64
N ARG A 120 -2.26 0.67 24.79
CA ARG A 120 -3.05 -0.51 25.21
C ARG A 120 -2.99 -1.63 24.18
N THR A 121 -3.21 -2.86 24.67
CA THR A 121 -3.44 -4.02 23.80
C THR A 121 -4.81 -3.94 23.14
N LEU A 122 -4.90 -4.36 21.88
CA LEU A 122 -6.15 -4.51 21.15
C LEU A 122 -6.77 -5.86 21.47
N SER A 123 -8.11 -5.90 21.51
CA SER A 123 -8.84 -7.17 21.58
C SER A 123 -8.67 -7.99 20.30
N GLU A 124 -8.94 -9.30 20.37
CA GLU A 124 -8.89 -10.19 19.20
C GLU A 124 -9.76 -9.70 18.04
N ASN A 125 -10.95 -9.16 18.35
CA ASN A 125 -11.84 -8.59 17.36
C ASN A 125 -11.24 -7.35 16.70
N GLU A 126 -10.66 -6.43 17.47
CA GLU A 126 -10.00 -5.23 16.94
C GLU A 126 -8.81 -5.60 16.05
N ARG A 127 -7.95 -6.53 16.49
CA ARG A 127 -6.83 -7.01 15.69
C ARG A 127 -7.33 -7.64 14.39
N THR A 128 -8.36 -8.47 14.46
CA THR A 128 -8.97 -9.10 13.28
C THR A 128 -9.46 -8.05 12.27
N GLN A 129 -10.14 -7.01 12.74
CA GLN A 129 -10.61 -5.93 11.86
C GLN A 129 -9.45 -5.19 11.19
N LEU A 130 -8.35 -4.93 11.92
CA LEU A 130 -7.16 -4.32 11.34
C LEU A 130 -6.47 -5.23 10.33
N TYR A 131 -6.39 -6.53 10.58
CA TYR A 131 -5.88 -7.49 9.60
C TYR A 131 -6.68 -7.45 8.30
N LEU A 132 -8.02 -7.42 8.39
CA LEU A 132 -8.88 -7.30 7.22
C LEU A 132 -8.64 -5.99 6.48
N ARG A 133 -8.55 -4.87 7.22
CA ARG A 133 -8.28 -3.55 6.65
C ARG A 133 -6.95 -3.52 5.89
N TYR A 134 -5.85 -3.93 6.53
CA TYR A 134 -4.54 -3.98 5.86
C TYR A 134 -4.48 -5.02 4.72
N ALA A 135 -5.26 -6.10 4.78
CA ALA A 135 -5.39 -7.03 3.66
C ALA A 135 -6.10 -6.38 2.46
N VAL A 136 -7.12 -5.53 2.71
CA VAL A 136 -7.74 -4.71 1.67
C VAL A 136 -6.73 -3.72 1.09
N GLU A 137 -5.96 -3.01 1.93
CA GLU A 137 -4.91 -2.10 1.46
C GLU A 137 -3.88 -2.84 0.59
N ALA A 138 -3.40 -4.01 1.04
CA ALA A 138 -2.47 -4.81 0.27
C ALA A 138 -3.06 -5.28 -1.08
N ALA A 139 -4.37 -5.57 -1.12
CA ALA A 139 -5.06 -5.89 -2.36
C ALA A 139 -5.13 -4.69 -3.30
N ILE A 140 -5.42 -3.48 -2.79
CA ILE A 140 -5.38 -2.22 -3.56
C ILE A 140 -3.98 -2.02 -4.15
N LEU A 141 -2.92 -2.12 -3.33
CA LEU A 141 -1.54 -1.95 -3.76
C LEU A 141 -1.13 -2.97 -4.83
N LYS A 142 -1.63 -4.20 -4.73
CA LYS A 142 -1.44 -5.23 -5.75
C LYS A 142 -2.18 -4.90 -7.05
N ASP A 143 -3.44 -4.45 -6.94
CA ASP A 143 -4.28 -4.13 -8.08
C ASP A 143 -3.79 -2.93 -8.87
N ILE A 144 -3.27 -1.89 -8.22
CA ILE A 144 -2.61 -0.77 -8.91
C ILE A 144 -1.24 -1.15 -9.47
N GLY A 145 -0.70 -2.30 -9.07
CA GLY A 145 0.58 -2.83 -9.53
C GLY A 145 1.80 -2.31 -8.78
N LEU A 146 1.63 -1.70 -7.60
CA LEU A 146 2.75 -1.25 -6.76
C LEU A 146 3.54 -2.44 -6.24
N ILE A 147 2.82 -3.50 -5.88
CA ILE A 147 3.33 -4.80 -5.46
C ILE A 147 2.78 -5.92 -6.36
N ASN A 148 3.36 -7.11 -6.29
CA ASN A 148 3.05 -8.21 -7.20
C ASN A 148 1.78 -9.00 -6.89
#